data_AF-A0A8D2GMV7-F1
#
_entry.id   AF-A0A8D2GMV7-F1
#
_cell.length_a   1.000
_cell.length_b   1.000
_cell.length_c   1.000
_cell.angle_alpha   90.00
_cell.angle_beta   90.00
_cell.angle_gamma   90.00
#
_symmetry.space_group_name_H-M   'P 1'
#
loop_
_entity.id
_entity.type
_entity.pdbx_description
1 polymer ?
#
loop_
_entity_poly.entity_id
_entity_poly.type
_entity_poly.pdbx_seq_one_letter_code
_entity_poly.pdbx_strand_id
1 'polypeptide(L)'
;MVLSELAARLNCAEYKNWVKAGHCLLLLRSCLQGFVGREVLSFHRGLLAEAPGLSPSATCRGGSRCSPRARQVIKCRNEIMHSSEMKVSSTWLRDFQIKIQNFLNEFRNIPEIVAVYSRIEQLLTSDWAVHIPEEDQRDGYEGETGSYLSASQVNEVKIELLKEELEEMYLQAEEQEMLPEEISNRLEVMKEFLRNNEDLRNGLREDMQKLDSLHPPNPKRDSKEPGRETPERKD
;
A
#
# COMPACT_ATOMS: atom_id res chain seq x y z
N MET A 1 11.32 -23.37 13.30
CA MET A 1 11.84 -21.99 13.38
C MET A 1 10.92 -21.00 12.65
N VAL A 2 10.52 -21.28 11.41
CA VAL A 2 9.63 -20.43 10.57
C VAL A 2 8.27 -20.10 11.23
N LEU A 3 7.62 -21.06 11.90
CA LEU A 3 6.32 -20.84 12.55
C LEU A 3 6.38 -19.88 13.74
N SER A 4 7.47 -19.88 14.51
CA SER A 4 7.63 -19.00 15.68
C SER A 4 7.84 -17.55 15.28
N GLU A 5 8.56 -17.31 14.18
CA GLU A 5 8.81 -15.97 13.67
C GLU A 5 7.56 -15.40 12.98
N LEU A 6 6.83 -16.25 12.24
CA LEU A 6 5.52 -15.90 11.70
C LEU A 6 4.52 -15.59 12.82
N ALA A 7 4.49 -16.40 13.90
CA ALA A 7 3.66 -16.15 15.08
C ALA A 7 3.97 -14.82 15.73
N ALA A 8 5.26 -14.51 15.93
CA ALA A 8 5.72 -13.26 16.52
C ALA A 8 5.34 -12.05 15.67
N ARG A 9 5.55 -12.11 14.35
CA ARG A 9 5.16 -11.05 13.41
C ARG A 9 3.65 -10.86 13.39
N LEU A 10 2.89 -11.95 13.24
CA LEU A 10 1.43 -11.90 13.21
C LEU A 10 0.82 -11.47 14.54
N ASN A 11 1.51 -11.64 15.67
CA ASN A 11 1.06 -11.17 16.99
C ASN A 11 1.63 -9.82 17.44
N CYS A 12 2.52 -9.21 16.66
CA CYS A 12 2.94 -7.83 16.89
C CYS A 12 1.76 -6.86 16.66
N ALA A 13 1.42 -6.08 17.69
CA ALA A 13 0.29 -5.15 17.64
C ALA A 13 0.43 -4.11 16.52
N GLU A 14 1.60 -3.51 16.38
CA GLU A 14 1.82 -2.46 15.37
C GLU A 14 1.78 -3.00 13.95
N TYR A 15 2.23 -4.24 13.75
CA TYR A 15 2.15 -4.93 12.47
C TYR A 15 0.70 -5.29 12.12
N LYS A 16 -0.08 -5.80 13.08
CA LYS A 16 -1.53 -6.02 12.90
C LYS A 16 -2.24 -4.74 12.53
N ASN A 17 -1.92 -3.63 13.19
CA ASN A 17 -2.52 -2.35 12.90
C ASN A 17 -2.24 -1.90 11.47
N TRP A 18 -1.01 -2.13 10.97
CA TRP A 18 -0.64 -1.82 9.59
C TRP A 18 -1.46 -2.65 8.60
N VAL A 19 -1.58 -3.97 8.83
CA VAL A 19 -2.40 -4.85 7.99
C VAL A 19 -3.88 -4.44 8.01
N LYS A 20 -4.45 -4.13 9.19
CA LYS A 20 -5.84 -3.65 9.34
C LYS A 20 -6.08 -2.39 8.52
N ALA A 21 -5.21 -1.41 8.68
CA ALA A 21 -5.34 -0.12 8.01
C ALA A 21 -5.17 -0.25 6.50
N GLY A 22 -4.20 -1.06 6.04
CA GLY A 22 -4.02 -1.35 4.63
C GLY A 22 -5.22 -2.08 4.02
N HIS A 23 -5.79 -3.09 4.69
CA HIS A 23 -6.99 -3.76 4.19
C HIS A 23 -8.20 -2.81 4.12
N CYS A 24 -8.34 -1.87 5.07
CA CYS A 24 -9.36 -0.82 4.96
C CYS A 24 -9.21 -0.01 3.67
N LEU A 25 -7.98 0.39 3.33
CA LEU A 25 -7.71 1.16 2.12
C LEU A 25 -7.99 0.36 0.85
N LEU A 26 -7.67 -0.93 0.82
CA LEU A 26 -7.99 -1.81 -0.32
C LEU A 26 -9.51 -1.96 -0.52
N LEU A 27 -10.26 -2.13 0.57
CA LEU A 27 -11.73 -2.17 0.53
C LEU A 27 -12.32 -0.84 0.06
N LEU A 28 -11.79 0.28 0.56
CA LEU A 28 -12.16 1.63 0.12
C LEU A 28 -11.90 1.84 -1.36
N ARG A 29 -10.68 1.53 -1.83
CA ARG A 29 -10.29 1.64 -3.24
C ARG A 29 -11.26 0.86 -4.12
N SER A 30 -11.48 -0.40 -3.81
CA SER A 30 -12.35 -1.29 -4.59
C SER A 30 -13.78 -0.74 -4.70
N CYS A 31 -14.32 -0.22 -3.59
CA CYS A 31 -15.66 0.34 -3.56
C CYS A 31 -15.76 1.67 -4.33
N LEU A 32 -14.80 2.57 -4.13
CA LEU A 32 -14.78 3.88 -4.76
C LEU A 32 -14.50 3.79 -6.26
N GLN A 33 -13.68 2.84 -6.71
CA GLN A 33 -13.37 2.67 -8.13
C GLN A 33 -14.64 2.42 -8.96
N GLY A 34 -15.55 1.58 -8.46
CA GLY A 34 -16.85 1.34 -9.10
C GLY A 34 -17.73 2.59 -9.12
N PHE A 35 -17.75 3.36 -8.02
CA PHE A 35 -18.49 4.61 -7.93
C PHE A 35 -17.95 5.68 -8.89
N VAL A 36 -16.64 5.95 -8.86
CA VAL A 36 -15.97 6.92 -9.73
C VAL A 36 -16.16 6.55 -11.21
N GLY A 37 -16.02 5.28 -11.57
CA GLY A 37 -16.27 4.83 -12.94
C GLY A 37 -17.68 5.14 -13.42
N ARG A 38 -18.70 4.92 -12.57
CA ARG A 38 -20.10 5.26 -12.90
C ARG A 38 -20.32 6.76 -13.01
N GLU A 39 -19.80 7.54 -12.08
CA GLU A 39 -19.93 9.01 -12.10
C GLU A 39 -19.26 9.62 -13.33
N VAL A 40 -18.06 9.14 -13.70
CA VAL A 40 -17.36 9.56 -14.92
C VAL A 40 -18.17 9.21 -16.17
N LEU A 41 -18.74 8.01 -16.25
CA LEU A 41 -19.61 7.62 -17.37
C LEU A 41 -20.89 8.45 -17.42
N SER A 42 -21.51 8.71 -16.28
CA SER A 42 -22.72 9.55 -16.17
C SER A 42 -22.44 10.97 -16.61
N PHE A 43 -21.32 11.54 -16.14
CA PHE A 43 -20.82 12.84 -16.57
C PHE A 43 -20.57 12.89 -18.08
N HIS A 44 -19.87 11.90 -18.64
CA HIS A 44 -19.65 11.83 -20.09
C HIS A 44 -20.95 11.72 -20.88
N ARG A 45 -21.94 10.94 -20.42
CA ARG A 45 -23.26 10.86 -21.05
C ARG A 45 -24.01 12.19 -20.99
N GLY A 46 -23.97 12.87 -19.85
CA GLY A 46 -24.56 14.20 -19.69
C GLY A 46 -23.92 15.23 -20.62
N LEU A 47 -22.59 15.22 -20.69
CA LEU A 47 -21.82 16.11 -21.58
C LEU A 47 -22.17 15.87 -23.07
N LEU A 48 -22.30 14.61 -23.49
CA LEU A 48 -22.68 14.24 -24.86
C LEU A 48 -24.13 14.58 -25.19
N ALA A 49 -25.04 14.50 -24.21
CA ALA A 49 -26.45 14.85 -24.39
C ALA A 49 -26.66 16.36 -24.50
N GLU A 50 -25.90 17.16 -23.75
CA GLU A 50 -26.06 18.62 -23.71
C GLU A 50 -25.27 19.36 -24.79
N ALA A 51 -24.27 18.73 -25.42
CA ALA A 51 -23.45 19.43 -26.41
C ALA A 51 -22.86 18.50 -27.50
N PRO A 52 -23.58 18.30 -28.62
CA PRO A 52 -23.18 17.43 -29.74
C PRO A 52 -21.91 17.85 -30.50
N GLY A 53 -21.26 18.96 -30.13
CA GLY A 53 -20.15 19.57 -30.87
C GLY A 53 -18.99 20.09 -30.01
N LEU A 54 -18.80 19.59 -28.78
CA LEU A 54 -17.72 20.08 -27.92
C LEU A 54 -16.33 19.68 -28.46
N SER A 55 -15.55 20.71 -28.79
CA SER A 55 -14.12 20.60 -29.07
C SER A 55 -13.31 20.36 -27.78
N PRO A 56 -12.03 19.94 -27.88
CA PRO A 56 -11.21 19.50 -26.75
C PRO A 56 -10.81 20.55 -25.69
N SER A 57 -11.49 21.70 -25.59
CA SER A 57 -11.06 22.83 -24.75
C SER A 57 -12.13 23.29 -23.75
N ALA A 58 -12.69 22.36 -22.98
CA ALA A 58 -13.46 22.69 -21.80
C ALA A 58 -12.59 22.52 -20.54
N THR A 59 -12.04 23.62 -20.04
CA THR A 59 -11.31 23.62 -18.76
C THR A 59 -12.32 23.59 -17.61
N CYS A 60 -12.19 22.61 -16.73
CA CYS A 60 -12.99 22.48 -15.52
C CYS A 60 -12.75 23.71 -14.60
N ARG A 61 -13.79 24.54 -14.40
CA ARG A 61 -13.76 25.68 -13.45
C ARG A 61 -14.17 25.27 -12.03
N GLY A 62 -13.96 24.01 -11.65
CA GLY A 62 -14.32 23.45 -10.34
C GLY A 62 -13.25 23.65 -9.27
N GLY A 63 -12.62 24.82 -9.18
CA GLY A 63 -11.60 25.12 -8.17
C GLY A 63 -12.22 25.44 -6.80
N SER A 64 -12.77 24.43 -6.11
CA SER A 64 -13.05 24.43 -4.64
C SER A 64 -13.81 23.21 -4.12
N ARG A 65 -14.23 22.26 -4.97
CA ARG A 65 -15.04 21.09 -4.54
C ARG A 65 -14.35 19.72 -4.62
N CYS A 66 -13.05 19.66 -4.90
CA CYS A 66 -12.27 18.43 -4.66
C CYS A 66 -12.01 18.33 -3.15
N SER A 67 -12.62 17.34 -2.50
CA SER A 67 -12.85 17.35 -1.05
C SER A 67 -11.54 17.38 -0.23
N PRO A 68 -11.48 18.17 0.86
CA PRO A 68 -10.37 18.15 1.81
C PRO A 68 -10.15 16.78 2.48
N ARG A 69 -11.15 15.88 2.45
CA ARG A 69 -11.14 14.58 3.13
C ARG A 69 -10.54 13.46 2.27
N ALA A 70 -10.67 13.51 0.94
CA ALA A 70 -9.91 12.62 0.06
C ALA A 70 -8.39 12.80 0.25
N ARG A 71 -7.94 14.05 0.47
CA ARG A 71 -6.54 14.35 0.82
C ARG A 71 -6.10 13.67 2.12
N GLN A 72 -6.99 13.49 3.09
CA GLN A 72 -6.67 12.80 4.34
C GLN A 72 -6.51 11.29 4.13
N VAL A 73 -7.35 10.68 3.28
CA VAL A 73 -7.22 9.26 2.92
C VAL A 73 -5.93 9.02 2.13
N ILE A 74 -5.61 9.91 1.17
CA ILE A 74 -4.33 9.87 0.44
C ILE A 74 -3.15 10.00 1.41
N LYS A 75 -3.23 10.93 2.38
CA LYS A 75 -2.19 11.08 3.40
C LYS A 75 -2.04 9.81 4.24
N CYS A 76 -3.13 9.20 4.70
CA CYS A 76 -3.09 7.94 5.44
C CYS A 76 -2.51 6.80 4.60
N ARG A 77 -2.87 6.70 3.32
CA ARG A 77 -2.26 5.77 2.38
C ARG A 77 -0.75 6.02 2.32
N ASN A 78 -0.31 7.24 2.09
CA ASN A 78 1.11 7.56 2.02
C ASN A 78 1.84 7.26 3.35
N GLU A 79 1.23 7.51 4.50
CA GLU A 79 1.82 7.16 5.80
C GLU A 79 2.00 5.64 5.99
N ILE A 80 1.04 4.82 5.55
CA ILE A 80 1.13 3.35 5.60
C ILE A 80 2.18 2.84 4.60
N MET A 81 2.14 3.35 3.38
CA MET A 81 2.96 2.90 2.25
C MET A 81 4.41 3.34 2.36
N HIS A 82 4.70 4.38 3.16
CA HIS A 82 6.06 4.83 3.46
C HIS A 82 6.50 4.43 4.87
N SER A 83 5.74 3.59 5.57
CA SER A 83 6.21 3.00 6.83
C SER A 83 7.28 1.94 6.51
N SER A 84 8.55 2.31 6.68
CA SER A 84 9.70 1.44 6.42
C SER A 84 9.71 0.14 7.24
N GLU A 85 9.00 0.12 8.37
CA GLU A 85 8.87 -1.06 9.23
C GLU A 85 7.57 -1.84 9.03
N MET A 86 6.66 -1.36 8.17
CA MET A 86 5.32 -1.93 7.98
C MET A 86 4.57 -2.08 9.31
N LYS A 87 4.72 -1.06 10.16
CA LYS A 87 4.16 -0.96 11.50
C LYS A 87 3.52 0.40 11.69
N VAL A 88 2.42 0.44 12.42
CA VAL A 88 1.79 1.69 12.88
C VAL A 88 1.27 1.54 14.30
N SER A 89 1.38 2.61 15.08
CA SER A 89 0.96 2.59 16.48
C SER A 89 -0.56 2.50 16.63
N SER A 90 -1.02 2.03 17.81
CA SER A 90 -2.45 1.95 18.10
C SER A 90 -3.11 3.33 18.20
N THR A 91 -2.37 4.37 18.58
CA THR A 91 -2.86 5.75 18.55
C THR A 91 -3.09 6.22 17.12
N TRP A 92 -2.13 5.95 16.22
CA TRP A 92 -2.27 6.24 14.80
C TRP A 92 -3.47 5.50 14.19
N LEU A 93 -3.68 4.22 14.51
CA LEU A 93 -4.82 3.44 14.00
C LEU A 93 -6.17 4.04 14.44
N ARG A 94 -6.24 4.56 15.68
CA ARG A 94 -7.44 5.23 16.18
C ARG A 94 -7.73 6.52 15.43
N ASP A 95 -6.71 7.33 15.16
CA ASP A 95 -6.85 8.54 14.35
C ASP A 95 -7.24 8.22 12.90
N PHE A 96 -6.66 7.16 12.33
CA PHE A 96 -7.02 6.63 11.02
C PHE A 96 -8.50 6.24 10.97
N GLN A 97 -8.98 5.49 11.97
CA GLN A 97 -10.39 5.08 12.05
C GLN A 97 -11.33 6.29 12.03
N ILE A 98 -11.03 7.34 12.80
CA ILE A 98 -11.83 8.57 12.82
C ILE A 98 -11.85 9.25 11.44
N LYS A 99 -10.69 9.34 10.77
CA LYS A 99 -10.58 9.94 9.42
C LYS A 99 -11.37 9.14 8.39
N ILE A 100 -11.28 7.82 8.41
CA ILE A 100 -12.03 6.93 7.50
C ILE A 100 -13.54 7.01 7.75
N GLN A 101 -13.98 6.99 9.00
CA GLN A 101 -15.40 7.13 9.34
C GLN A 101 -15.95 8.49 8.84
N ASN A 102 -15.21 9.58 9.05
CA ASN A 102 -15.60 10.90 8.55
C ASN A 102 -15.71 10.95 7.03
N PHE A 103 -14.79 10.29 6.32
CA PHE A 103 -14.82 10.20 4.86
C PHE A 103 -16.01 9.37 4.38
N LEU A 104 -16.22 8.16 4.93
CA LEU A 104 -17.32 7.27 4.54
C LEU A 104 -18.71 7.86 4.81
N ASN A 105 -18.84 8.70 5.85
CA ASN A 105 -20.07 9.43 6.12
C ASN A 105 -20.51 10.38 5.00
N GLU A 106 -19.61 10.82 4.10
CA GLU A 106 -19.99 11.59 2.90
C GLU A 106 -20.78 10.77 1.89
N PHE A 107 -20.59 9.45 1.91
CA PHE A 107 -21.17 8.50 0.96
C PHE A 107 -22.31 7.69 1.58
N ARG A 108 -22.83 8.10 2.74
CA ARG A 108 -23.89 7.38 3.49
C ARG A 108 -25.18 7.13 2.69
N ASN A 109 -25.38 7.88 1.61
CA ASN A 109 -26.55 7.73 0.73
C ASN A 109 -26.32 6.73 -0.42
N ILE A 110 -25.12 6.12 -0.53
CA ILE A 110 -24.75 5.19 -1.60
C ILE A 110 -24.71 3.78 -1.01
N PRO A 111 -25.69 2.92 -1.32
CA PRO A 111 -25.85 1.61 -0.67
C PRO A 111 -24.63 0.70 -0.77
N GLU A 112 -23.92 0.70 -1.91
CA GLU A 112 -22.72 -0.12 -2.11
C GLU A 112 -21.58 0.31 -1.18
N ILE A 113 -21.46 1.61 -0.90
CA ILE A 113 -20.44 2.14 0.02
C ILE A 113 -20.82 1.88 1.47
N VAL A 114 -22.12 1.91 1.80
CA VAL A 114 -22.62 1.57 3.14
C VAL A 114 -22.34 0.10 3.51
N ALA A 115 -22.51 -0.83 2.58
CA ALA A 115 -22.19 -2.24 2.82
C ALA A 115 -20.69 -2.44 3.15
N VAL A 116 -19.81 -1.74 2.44
CA VAL A 116 -18.36 -1.76 2.69
C VAL A 116 -18.01 -1.05 4.00
N TYR A 117 -18.74 0.02 4.37
CA TYR A 117 -18.54 0.71 5.65
C TYR A 117 -18.72 -0.23 6.84
N SER A 118 -19.80 -1.02 6.89
CA SER A 118 -20.02 -1.98 7.97
C SER A 118 -18.88 -3.02 8.06
N ARG A 119 -18.35 -3.44 6.91
CA ARG A 119 -17.21 -4.36 6.87
C ARG A 119 -15.92 -3.72 7.41
N ILE A 120 -15.67 -2.46 7.05
CA ILE A 120 -14.51 -1.69 7.54
C ILE A 120 -14.59 -1.45 9.06
N GLU A 121 -15.78 -1.13 9.59
CA GLU A 121 -15.93 -0.95 11.03
C GLU A 121 -15.68 -2.24 11.81
N GLN A 122 -16.22 -3.37 11.34
CA GLN A 122 -15.91 -4.68 11.92
C GLN A 122 -14.41 -4.95 11.89
N LEU A 123 -13.76 -4.64 10.77
CA LEU A 123 -12.34 -4.88 10.58
C LEU A 123 -11.46 -4.11 11.57
N LEU A 124 -11.74 -2.80 11.76
CA LEU A 124 -10.97 -1.91 12.62
C LEU A 124 -11.21 -2.16 14.10
N THR A 125 -12.39 -2.67 14.46
CA THR A 125 -12.76 -2.96 15.86
C THR A 125 -12.43 -4.37 16.31
N SER A 126 -12.14 -5.29 15.38
CA SER A 126 -11.75 -6.68 15.69
C SER A 126 -10.36 -6.76 16.31
N ASP A 127 -10.15 -7.70 17.24
CA ASP A 127 -8.88 -7.86 17.97
C ASP A 127 -7.76 -8.51 17.12
N TRP A 128 -8.12 -9.35 16.14
CA TRP A 128 -7.17 -10.07 15.26
C TRP A 128 -6.06 -10.82 16.03
N ALA A 129 -6.34 -11.34 17.21
CA ALA A 129 -5.49 -12.36 17.81
C ALA A 129 -5.43 -13.56 16.86
N VAL A 130 -4.23 -13.88 16.33
CA VAL A 130 -4.06 -15.02 15.43
C VAL A 130 -3.63 -16.19 16.29
N HIS A 131 -4.55 -17.15 16.49
CA HIS A 131 -4.21 -18.45 17.04
C HIS A 131 -3.54 -19.27 15.95
N ILE A 132 -2.26 -19.60 16.11
CA ILE A 132 -1.57 -20.58 15.26
C ILE A 132 -1.69 -21.91 16.00
N PRO A 133 -2.46 -22.89 15.47
CA PRO A 133 -2.49 -24.22 16.07
C PRO A 133 -1.08 -24.78 16.15
N GLU A 134 -0.65 -25.18 17.35
CA GLU A 134 0.42 -26.18 17.46
C GLU A 134 -0.10 -27.49 16.84
N GLU A 135 0.80 -28.28 16.22
CA GLU A 135 0.50 -29.40 15.31
C GLU A 135 -0.49 -30.47 15.81
N ASP A 136 -0.93 -30.45 17.08
CA ASP A 136 -1.96 -31.33 17.62
C ASP A 136 -3.19 -30.55 18.13
N GLN A 137 -4.07 -30.14 17.23
CA GLN A 137 -5.46 -29.83 17.61
C GLN A 137 -6.36 -31.03 17.32
N ARG A 138 -6.87 -31.65 18.39
CA ARG A 138 -8.01 -32.59 18.33
C ARG A 138 -9.18 -31.90 17.64
N ASP A 139 -9.63 -32.55 16.59
CA ASP A 139 -10.92 -32.47 15.93
C ASP A 139 -12.08 -32.37 16.94
N GLY A 140 -12.53 -31.14 17.25
CA GLY A 140 -13.77 -30.98 18.03
C GLY A 140 -14.03 -29.66 18.78
N TYR A 141 -13.30 -28.56 18.56
CA TYR A 141 -13.64 -27.28 19.21
C TYR A 141 -14.00 -26.21 18.18
N GLU A 142 -15.29 -26.12 17.84
CA GLU A 142 -15.89 -24.92 17.22
C GLU A 142 -16.00 -23.81 18.28
N GLY A 143 -14.88 -23.18 18.61
CA GLY A 143 -14.90 -21.92 19.33
C GLY A 143 -15.57 -20.86 18.45
N GLU A 144 -16.52 -20.10 19.02
CA GLU A 144 -17.27 -19.03 18.38
C GLU A 144 -16.46 -18.35 17.27
N THR A 145 -16.91 -18.55 16.03
CA THR A 145 -16.30 -17.94 14.84
C THR A 145 -16.51 -16.43 14.89
N GLY A 146 -15.71 -15.75 15.73
CA GLY A 146 -15.44 -14.33 15.56
C GLY A 146 -14.95 -14.11 14.12
N SER A 147 -15.16 -12.91 13.60
CA SER A 147 -14.76 -12.52 12.23
C SER A 147 -13.22 -12.44 12.09
N TYR A 148 -12.52 -13.55 12.34
CA TYR A 148 -11.09 -13.70 12.16
C TYR A 148 -10.81 -13.87 10.67
N LEU A 149 -9.92 -13.03 10.13
CA LEU A 149 -9.34 -13.28 8.82
C LEU A 149 -8.35 -14.43 8.96
N SER A 150 -8.47 -15.42 8.07
CA SER A 150 -7.53 -16.54 7.98
C SER A 150 -6.11 -16.04 7.65
N ALA A 151 -5.09 -16.83 8.00
CA ALA A 151 -3.70 -16.49 7.69
C ALA A 151 -3.47 -16.25 6.18
N SER A 152 -4.22 -16.94 5.31
CA SER A 152 -4.18 -16.73 3.86
C SER A 152 -4.75 -15.37 3.45
N GLN A 153 -5.89 -14.95 4.01
CA GLN A 153 -6.46 -13.62 3.75
C GLN A 153 -5.51 -12.51 4.23
N VAL A 154 -4.87 -12.70 5.38
CA VAL A 154 -3.84 -11.78 5.87
C VAL A 154 -2.65 -11.71 4.91
N ASN A 155 -2.25 -12.85 4.33
CA ASN A 155 -1.18 -12.91 3.34
C ASN A 155 -1.55 -12.20 2.03
N GLU A 156 -2.76 -12.42 1.52
CA GLU A 156 -3.28 -11.75 0.33
C GLU A 156 -3.26 -10.23 0.47
N VAL A 157 -3.74 -9.71 1.62
CA VAL A 157 -3.71 -8.28 1.92
C VAL A 157 -2.28 -7.73 1.88
N LYS A 158 -1.33 -8.43 2.49
CA LYS A 158 0.07 -8.00 2.51
C LYS A 158 0.64 -7.93 1.10
N ILE A 159 0.39 -8.96 0.29
CA ILE A 159 0.86 -9.01 -1.10
C ILE A 159 0.30 -7.82 -1.87
N GLU A 160 -1.00 -7.56 -1.79
CA GLU A 160 -1.63 -6.44 -2.51
C GLU A 160 -1.07 -5.08 -2.07
N LEU A 161 -0.85 -4.86 -0.77
CA LEU A 161 -0.24 -3.62 -0.29
C LEU A 161 1.20 -3.45 -0.79
N LEU A 162 2.00 -4.51 -0.76
CA LEU A 162 3.39 -4.44 -1.21
C LEU A 162 3.48 -4.28 -2.74
N LYS A 163 2.55 -4.86 -3.49
CA LYS A 163 2.42 -4.60 -4.94
C LYS A 163 2.10 -3.13 -5.21
N GLU A 164 1.17 -2.54 -4.47
CA GLU A 164 0.90 -1.09 -4.59
C GLU A 164 2.12 -0.24 -4.26
N GLU A 165 2.99 -0.68 -3.34
CA GLU A 165 4.22 0.05 -2.99
C GLU A 165 5.25 -0.01 -4.12
N LEU A 166 5.45 -1.21 -4.67
CA LEU A 166 6.34 -1.46 -5.80
C LEU A 166 5.90 -0.72 -7.06
N GLU A 167 4.61 -0.71 -7.36
CA GLU A 167 4.08 0.02 -8.52
C GLU A 167 4.20 1.54 -8.34
N GLU A 168 4.06 2.08 -7.12
CA GLU A 168 4.31 3.50 -6.86
C GLU A 168 5.78 3.86 -7.10
N MET A 169 6.72 3.06 -6.63
CA MET A 169 8.14 3.30 -6.92
C MET A 169 8.46 3.20 -8.41
N TYR A 170 7.80 2.27 -9.11
CA TYR A 170 7.92 2.16 -10.57
C TYR A 170 7.46 3.46 -11.25
N LEU A 171 6.28 3.98 -10.90
CA LEU A 171 5.75 5.22 -11.45
C LEU A 171 6.66 6.42 -11.14
N GLN A 172 7.15 6.52 -9.89
CA GLN A 172 8.08 7.58 -9.49
C GLN A 172 9.40 7.53 -10.27
N ALA A 173 9.89 6.32 -10.60
CA ALA A 173 11.06 6.12 -11.44
C ALA A 173 10.80 6.51 -12.90
N GLU A 174 9.66 6.11 -13.45
CA GLU A 174 9.25 6.38 -14.84
C GLU A 174 9.04 7.88 -15.09
N GLU A 175 8.40 8.57 -14.14
CA GLU A 175 8.09 10.00 -14.22
C GLU A 175 9.27 10.90 -13.77
N GLN A 176 10.38 10.33 -13.30
CA GLN A 176 11.55 11.04 -12.77
C GLN A 176 11.22 11.98 -11.60
N GLU A 177 10.21 11.65 -10.80
CA GLU A 177 9.78 12.46 -9.65
C GLU A 177 10.77 12.41 -8.48
N MET A 178 11.62 11.39 -8.42
CA MET A 178 12.55 11.13 -7.30
C MET A 178 13.96 10.80 -7.81
N LEU A 179 14.97 11.04 -6.97
CA LEU A 179 16.36 10.71 -7.30
C LEU A 179 16.55 9.19 -7.40
N PRO A 180 17.29 8.69 -8.42
CA PRO A 180 17.58 7.26 -8.60
C PRO A 180 18.15 6.58 -7.34
N GLU A 181 18.98 7.30 -6.58
CA GLU A 181 19.57 6.80 -5.33
C GLU A 181 18.51 6.57 -4.25
N GLU A 182 17.47 7.40 -4.17
CA GLU A 182 16.42 7.29 -3.16
C GLU A 182 15.48 6.11 -3.46
N ILE A 183 15.13 5.92 -4.73
CA ILE A 183 14.37 4.75 -5.21
C ILE A 183 15.17 3.47 -4.94
N SER A 184 16.47 3.48 -5.25
CA SER A 184 17.36 2.34 -4.98
C SER A 184 17.43 1.98 -3.50
N ASN A 185 17.58 2.98 -2.62
CA ASN A 185 17.61 2.78 -1.17
C ASN A 185 16.30 2.16 -0.65
N ARG A 186 15.15 2.66 -1.10
CA ARG A 186 13.83 2.14 -0.70
C ARG A 186 13.62 0.71 -1.19
N LEU A 187 14.04 0.41 -2.42
CA LEU A 187 14.00 -0.95 -2.97
C LEU A 187 14.88 -1.93 -2.17
N GLU A 188 16.08 -1.53 -1.75
CA GLU A 188 16.95 -2.39 -0.94
C GLU A 188 16.37 -2.67 0.45
N VAL A 189 15.74 -1.69 1.10
CA VAL A 189 15.03 -1.91 2.38
C VAL A 189 13.93 -2.96 2.21
N MET A 190 13.16 -2.89 1.12
CA MET A 190 12.10 -3.86 0.87
C MET A 190 12.65 -5.24 0.48
N LYS A 191 13.74 -5.33 -0.28
CA LYS A 191 14.41 -6.60 -0.59
C LYS A 191 14.89 -7.29 0.68
N GLU A 192 15.44 -6.54 1.63
CA GLU A 192 15.86 -7.07 2.93
C GLU A 192 14.65 -7.55 3.75
N PHE A 193 13.55 -6.78 3.77
CA PHE A 193 12.32 -7.22 4.41
C PHE A 193 11.79 -8.54 3.80
N LEU A 194 11.75 -8.67 2.47
CA LEU A 194 11.26 -9.86 1.78
C LEU A 194 12.19 -11.07 1.94
N ARG A 195 13.49 -10.86 2.16
CA ARG A 195 14.43 -11.94 2.47
C ARG A 195 14.04 -12.68 3.74
N ASN A 196 13.50 -11.96 4.71
CA ASN A 196 13.05 -12.50 6.00
C ASN A 196 11.59 -13.01 5.95
N ASN A 197 10.88 -12.85 4.82
CA ASN A 197 9.46 -13.21 4.65
C ASN A 197 9.24 -13.97 3.34
N GLU A 198 9.59 -15.27 3.33
CA GLU A 198 9.55 -16.11 2.12
C GLU A 198 8.14 -16.26 1.52
N ASP A 199 7.10 -16.25 2.36
CA ASP A 199 5.68 -16.25 1.98
C ASP A 199 5.34 -15.08 1.05
N LEU A 200 5.87 -13.89 1.34
CA LEU A 200 5.62 -12.67 0.58
C LEU A 200 6.54 -12.57 -0.64
N ARG A 201 7.81 -12.97 -0.49
CA ARG A 201 8.84 -12.89 -1.55
C ARG A 201 8.41 -13.59 -2.84
N ASN A 202 7.78 -14.75 -2.72
CA ASN A 202 7.36 -15.52 -3.88
C ASN A 202 6.24 -14.84 -4.67
N GLY A 203 5.33 -14.13 -3.99
CA GLY A 203 4.20 -13.43 -4.62
C GLY A 203 4.55 -12.09 -5.28
N LEU A 204 5.76 -11.57 -5.04
CA LEU A 204 6.22 -10.24 -5.49
C LEU A 204 7.44 -10.31 -6.42
N ARG A 205 7.79 -11.51 -6.91
CA ARG A 205 9.01 -11.74 -7.68
C ARG A 205 9.04 -10.95 -8.99
N GLU A 206 7.93 -10.95 -9.71
CA GLU A 206 7.81 -10.26 -11.01
C GLU A 206 7.88 -8.74 -10.83
N ASP A 207 7.18 -8.22 -9.83
CA ASP A 207 7.16 -6.79 -9.49
C ASP A 207 8.57 -6.27 -9.14
N MET A 208 9.35 -7.03 -8.37
CA MET A 208 10.74 -6.69 -8.06
C MET A 208 11.64 -6.71 -9.31
N GLN A 209 11.49 -7.72 -10.17
CA GLN A 209 12.28 -7.83 -11.40
C GLN A 209 12.01 -6.67 -12.36
N LYS A 210 10.74 -6.24 -12.46
CA LYS A 210 10.33 -5.06 -13.23
C LYS A 210 11.08 -3.81 -12.76
N LEU A 211 11.16 -3.57 -11.45
CA LEU A 211 11.82 -2.39 -10.90
C LEU A 211 13.37 -2.45 -11.02
N ASP A 212 13.96 -3.63 -10.80
CA ASP A 212 15.41 -3.85 -11.01
C ASP A 212 15.83 -3.61 -12.46
N SER A 213 14.94 -3.86 -13.43
CA SER A 213 15.23 -3.62 -14.85
C SER A 213 15.33 -2.13 -15.20
N LEU A 214 14.65 -1.25 -14.45
CA LEU A 214 14.73 0.21 -14.63
C LEU A 214 16.02 0.80 -14.03
N HIS A 215 16.52 0.21 -12.95
CA HIS A 215 17.74 0.64 -12.26
C HIS A 215 18.66 -0.55 -11.99
N PRO A 216 19.47 -0.98 -12.97
CA PRO A 216 20.48 -2.00 -12.72
C PRO A 216 21.44 -1.52 -11.62
N PRO A 217 21.90 -2.42 -10.73
CA PRO A 217 22.81 -2.05 -9.65
C PRO A 217 24.02 -1.34 -10.24
N ASN A 218 24.23 -0.11 -9.78
CA ASN A 218 25.37 0.73 -10.17
C ASN A 218 26.64 -0.12 -10.09
N PRO A 219 27.31 -0.47 -11.20
CA PRO A 219 28.58 -1.14 -11.11
C PRO A 219 29.51 -0.17 -10.38
N LYS A 220 30.01 -0.62 -9.23
CA LYS A 220 30.93 0.09 -8.34
C LYS A 220 31.83 1.02 -9.15
N ARG A 221 31.87 2.31 -8.77
CA ARG A 221 32.97 3.20 -9.15
C ARG A 221 34.26 2.59 -8.58
N ASP A 222 34.88 1.68 -9.33
CA ASP A 222 36.28 1.33 -9.15
C ASP A 222 37.08 2.56 -9.55
N SER A 223 37.35 3.40 -8.57
CA SER A 223 38.33 4.48 -8.66
C SER A 223 39.70 3.85 -8.92
N LYS A 224 40.03 3.65 -10.20
CA LYS A 224 41.43 3.59 -10.62
C LYS A 224 42.04 4.97 -10.34
N GLU A 225 42.83 5.08 -9.28
CA GLU A 225 43.76 6.19 -9.11
C GLU A 225 44.69 6.28 -10.34
N PRO A 226 44.83 7.45 -10.98
CA PRO A 226 45.94 7.67 -11.90
C PRO A 226 47.19 8.01 -11.08
N GLY A 227 48.22 7.16 -11.22
CA GLY A 227 49.52 7.34 -10.58
C GLY A 227 50.13 8.71 -10.87
N ARG A 228 50.62 9.36 -9.82
CA ARG A 228 51.45 10.57 -9.91
C ARG A 228 52.82 10.19 -10.46
N GLU A 229 53.09 10.57 -11.71
CA GLU A 229 54.46 10.79 -12.18
C GLU A 229 54.99 12.09 -11.57
N THR A 230 56.07 12.00 -10.80
CA THR A 230 56.88 13.13 -10.35
C THR A 230 57.97 13.43 -11.38
N PRO A 231 58.18 14.68 -11.83
CA PRO A 231 59.35 15.02 -12.63
C PRO A 231 60.56 15.33 -11.74
N GLU A 232 61.69 14.71 -12.07
CA GLU A 232 63.02 14.95 -11.48
C GLU A 232 63.46 16.41 -11.65
N ARG A 233 63.99 16.99 -10.56
CA ARG A 233 64.80 18.22 -10.62
C ARG A 233 66.22 17.85 -11.07
N LYS A 234 66.68 18.48 -12.14
CA LYS A 234 68.09 18.51 -12.55
C LYS A 234 68.89 19.39 -11.59
N ASP A 235 70.01 18.85 -11.11
CA ASP A 235 71.20 19.62 -10.74
C ASP A 235 72.06 19.89 -11.99
#